data_AF-A0A9X4XHK2-F1
#
_entry.id   AF-A0A9X4XHK2-F1
#
_cell.length_a   1.000
_cell.length_b   1.000
_cell.length_c   1.000
_cell.angle_alpha   90.00
_cell.angle_beta   90.00
_cell.angle_gamma   90.00
#
_symmetry.space_group_name_H-M   'P 1'
#
loop_
_entity.id
_entity.type
_entity.pdbx_description
1 polymer ?
#
loop_
_entity_poly.entity_id
_entity_poly.type
_entity_poly.pdbx_seq_one_letter_code
_entity_poly.pdbx_strand_id
1 'polypeptide(L)'
;MLDFETYLARLPDQSVLCVGDLMLDQFVYGEVSRVSPEAPVPVIAVKREETQVGGAGNVACNIASLGASCVFVGVVGDDEAGQTLAAVLGRLNGRLSAELVADPERPTTRKLRFVSEHYSSHLLRADWERPQPLGAAIETAVLARVEAALPRVTAVVLSDYAKGVLTPRVVRGVIAAARGRGVPVVVDPKGRDFSVYAGATLITPNRKELGEASRRPLADLDAVAAAAEELRRDSGCEALLVTLSEDGMLLKQGGRAAVHVPAHPVRVRDVSGAGDTVVAVLALMLAMGAPLDAAMRAANAAASVVVGKRGTATVSPLELRSRVLPAAALASEEKIVFDAAQLDDRVAAWRAQGLRIGFTNGCFDILHPGHVRVLTRARAACDRLVVGLNSDASVKRLKGEGRPIQDVVARADVLAALEAVDLVAVFEEDTPIELIRRLKPQVLVKGSDYRVDQVVGREVVEANGGEVVLVDIVPGHSTTGILKKSGQAPARAGGPALPAGREPA
;
A
#
# COMPACT_ATOMS: atom_id res chain seq x y z
N MET A 1 4.30 12.75 -7.59
CA MET A 1 3.53 11.49 -7.62
C MET A 1 4.21 10.54 -6.64
N LEU A 2 3.46 9.83 -5.79
CA LEU A 2 4.03 8.90 -4.82
C LEU A 2 4.76 7.78 -5.59
N ASP A 3 6.08 7.71 -5.51
CA ASP A 3 6.85 6.59 -6.07
C ASP A 3 6.75 5.40 -5.12
N PHE A 4 5.59 4.75 -5.16
CA PHE A 4 5.25 3.70 -4.20
C PHE A 4 6.10 2.45 -4.38
N GLU A 5 6.52 2.14 -5.62
CA GLU A 5 7.37 0.99 -5.93
C GLU A 5 8.75 1.12 -5.27
N THR A 6 9.36 2.31 -5.32
CA THR A 6 10.62 2.55 -4.63
C THR A 6 10.51 2.36 -3.12
N TYR A 7 9.37 2.72 -2.51
CA TYR A 7 9.16 2.47 -1.09
C TYR A 7 8.94 0.98 -0.79
N LEU A 8 8.13 0.26 -1.58
CA LEU A 8 7.91 -1.17 -1.39
C LEU A 8 9.20 -1.99 -1.46
N ALA A 9 10.09 -1.67 -2.42
CA ALA A 9 11.37 -2.34 -2.59
C ALA A 9 12.31 -2.17 -1.39
N ARG A 10 12.17 -1.07 -0.63
CA ARG A 10 13.02 -0.72 0.52
C ARG A 10 12.47 -1.21 1.86
N LEU A 11 11.23 -1.72 1.91
CA LEU A 11 10.61 -2.25 3.13
C LEU A 11 11.47 -3.31 3.84
N PRO A 12 12.08 -4.29 3.13
CA PRO A 12 12.90 -5.32 3.77
C PRO A 12 14.15 -4.78 4.49
N ASP A 13 14.62 -3.59 4.10
CA ASP A 13 15.79 -2.93 4.70
C ASP A 13 15.42 -2.08 5.92
N GLN A 14 14.13 -1.89 6.19
CA GLN A 14 13.67 -1.09 7.33
C GLN A 14 13.60 -1.94 8.59
N SER A 15 13.98 -1.32 9.70
CA SER A 15 13.78 -1.88 11.03
C SER A 15 13.09 -0.85 11.91
N VAL A 16 12.02 -1.24 12.59
CA VAL A 16 11.24 -0.34 13.45
C VAL A 16 11.30 -0.84 14.90
N LEU A 17 11.58 0.06 15.83
CA LEU A 17 11.42 -0.21 17.26
C LEU A 17 9.99 0.14 17.66
N CYS A 18 9.19 -0.84 18.06
CA CYS A 18 7.84 -0.62 18.58
C CYS A 18 7.84 -0.82 20.09
N VAL A 19 7.49 0.23 20.85
CA VAL A 19 7.39 0.20 22.31
C VAL A 19 5.95 0.47 22.71
N GLY A 20 5.38 -0.38 23.56
CA GLY A 20 4.03 -0.11 24.02
C GLY A 20 3.38 -1.23 24.82
N ASP A 21 2.10 -1.05 25.07
CA ASP A 21 1.27 -1.96 25.84
C ASP A 21 0.91 -3.21 25.01
N LEU A 22 1.42 -4.36 25.41
CA LEU A 22 1.08 -5.65 24.81
C LEU A 22 -0.19 -6.22 25.45
N MET A 23 -1.08 -6.80 24.64
CA MET A 23 -2.24 -7.51 25.16
C MET A 23 -2.55 -8.79 24.39
N LEU A 24 -3.14 -9.75 25.10
CA LEU A 24 -3.63 -11.00 24.58
C LEU A 24 -5.13 -10.89 24.31
N ASP A 25 -5.52 -10.82 23.05
CA ASP A 25 -6.92 -10.85 22.65
C ASP A 25 -7.36 -12.31 22.44
N GLN A 26 -8.31 -12.77 23.23
CA GLN A 26 -8.87 -14.11 23.14
C GLN A 26 -10.35 -14.06 22.80
N PHE A 27 -10.78 -14.99 21.95
CA PHE A 27 -12.15 -15.13 21.53
C PHE A 27 -12.60 -16.57 21.75
N VAL A 28 -13.70 -16.73 22.48
CA VAL A 28 -14.35 -18.02 22.73
C VAL A 28 -15.66 -18.00 21.96
N TYR A 29 -15.73 -18.81 20.91
CA TYR A 29 -16.91 -18.93 20.07
C TYR A 29 -17.69 -20.17 20.44
N GLY A 30 -19.01 -20.02 20.54
CA GLY A 30 -19.87 -21.15 20.87
C GLY A 30 -21.35 -20.91 20.64
N GLU A 31 -22.11 -21.99 20.83
CA GLU A 31 -23.57 -21.98 20.71
C GLU A 31 -24.20 -21.64 22.06
N VAL A 32 -25.24 -20.81 22.03
CA VAL A 32 -26.06 -20.48 23.20
C VAL A 32 -27.45 -21.06 22.97
N SER A 33 -27.68 -22.26 23.49
CA SER A 33 -28.94 -22.99 23.30
C SER A 33 -29.79 -23.11 24.56
N ARG A 34 -29.24 -22.76 25.73
CA ARG A 34 -29.94 -22.86 27.02
C ARG A 34 -29.50 -21.80 28.02
N VAL A 35 -30.34 -21.57 29.01
CA VAL A 35 -30.05 -20.78 30.21
C VAL A 35 -29.56 -21.71 31.31
N SER A 36 -28.65 -21.23 32.17
CA SER A 36 -28.12 -22.02 33.28
C SER A 36 -29.22 -22.34 34.32
N PRO A 37 -29.24 -23.55 34.89
CA PRO A 37 -30.13 -23.87 36.01
C PRO A 37 -29.68 -23.22 37.34
N GLU A 38 -28.44 -22.74 37.42
CA GLU A 38 -27.85 -22.15 38.63
C GLU A 38 -28.14 -20.65 38.76
N ALA A 39 -28.26 -19.95 37.63
CA ALA A 39 -28.53 -18.52 37.57
C ALA A 39 -29.16 -18.17 36.20
N PRO A 40 -29.92 -17.08 36.07
CA PRO A 40 -30.55 -16.66 34.81
C PRO A 40 -29.53 -16.07 33.82
N VAL A 41 -28.50 -16.84 33.48
CA VAL A 41 -27.41 -16.45 32.58
C VAL A 41 -27.31 -17.44 31.41
N PRO A 42 -26.92 -16.99 30.20
CA PRO A 42 -26.72 -17.89 29.07
C PRO A 42 -25.57 -18.88 29.32
N VAL A 43 -25.72 -20.11 28.85
CA VAL A 43 -24.62 -21.10 28.82
C VAL A 43 -24.07 -21.17 27.40
N ILE A 44 -22.77 -20.90 27.26
CA ILE A 44 -22.06 -21.07 25.99
C ILE A 44 -21.44 -22.48 25.90
N ALA A 45 -21.86 -23.25 24.91
CA ALA A 45 -21.19 -24.48 24.53
C ALA A 45 -20.04 -24.14 23.57
N VAL A 46 -18.82 -24.06 24.10
CA VAL A 46 -17.61 -23.67 23.35
C VAL A 46 -17.38 -24.63 22.17
N LYS A 47 -17.12 -24.05 20.99
CA LYS A 47 -16.83 -24.78 19.74
C LYS A 47 -15.41 -24.54 19.25
N ARG A 48 -14.93 -23.29 19.36
CA ARG A 48 -13.55 -22.92 19.02
C ARG A 48 -13.08 -21.76 19.86
N GLU A 49 -11.77 -21.69 20.02
CA GLU A 49 -11.08 -20.60 20.68
C GLU A 49 -10.03 -20.03 19.72
N GLU A 50 -9.90 -18.71 19.70
CA GLU A 50 -8.90 -18.01 18.90
C GLU A 50 -8.11 -17.06 19.79
N THR A 51 -6.81 -17.00 19.51
CA THR A 51 -5.87 -16.14 20.20
C THR A 51 -5.21 -15.21 19.20
N GLN A 52 -5.18 -13.92 19.51
CA GLN A 52 -4.60 -12.87 18.70
C GLN A 52 -3.71 -11.97 19.56
N VAL A 53 -2.67 -11.42 18.93
CA VAL A 53 -1.82 -10.41 19.53
C VAL A 53 -2.49 -9.06 19.35
N GLY A 54 -2.79 -8.38 20.46
CA GLY A 54 -3.43 -7.07 20.46
C GLY A 54 -2.51 -5.95 20.93
N GLY A 55 -3.05 -4.73 20.89
CA GLY A 55 -2.35 -3.53 21.36
C GLY A 55 -1.13 -3.19 20.50
N ALA A 56 -0.07 -2.73 21.15
CA ALA A 56 1.20 -2.43 20.48
C ALA A 56 1.79 -3.65 19.75
N GLY A 57 1.44 -4.87 20.17
CA GLY A 57 1.82 -6.08 19.47
C GLY A 57 1.18 -6.21 18.08
N ASN A 58 -0.04 -5.70 17.87
CA ASN A 58 -0.67 -5.68 16.54
C ASN A 58 0.03 -4.69 15.59
N VAL A 59 0.55 -3.58 16.12
CA VAL A 59 1.40 -2.66 15.35
C VAL A 59 2.67 -3.38 14.89
N ALA A 60 3.32 -4.12 15.79
CA ALA A 60 4.50 -4.91 15.47
C ALA A 60 4.21 -6.00 14.41
N CYS A 61 3.06 -6.68 14.52
CA CYS A 61 2.59 -7.64 13.53
C CYS A 61 2.40 -7.00 12.15
N ASN A 62 1.84 -5.78 12.07
CA ASN A 62 1.66 -5.05 10.82
C ASN A 62 2.99 -4.63 10.19
N ILE A 63 3.95 -4.17 10.99
CA ILE A 63 5.31 -3.86 10.51
C ILE A 63 5.95 -5.11 9.89
N ALA A 64 5.87 -6.24 10.58
CA ALA A 64 6.44 -7.50 10.12
C ALA A 64 5.72 -8.06 8.88
N SER A 65 4.39 -7.93 8.79
CA SER A 65 3.62 -8.40 7.62
C SER A 65 3.89 -7.61 6.36
N LEU A 66 4.26 -6.33 6.50
CA LEU A 66 4.72 -5.46 5.42
C LEU A 66 6.15 -5.79 4.96
N GLY A 67 6.82 -6.76 5.59
CA GLY A 67 8.14 -7.24 5.18
C GLY A 67 9.32 -6.51 5.83
N ALA A 68 9.09 -5.53 6.70
CA ALA A 68 10.13 -4.88 7.50
C ALA A 68 10.45 -5.68 8.76
N SER A 69 11.60 -5.42 9.38
CA SER A 69 11.92 -5.96 10.70
C SER A 69 11.31 -5.11 11.81
N CYS A 70 10.84 -5.76 12.87
CA CYS A 70 10.32 -5.09 14.06
C CYS A 70 11.05 -5.60 15.31
N VAL A 71 11.62 -4.68 16.09
CA VAL A 71 12.02 -4.97 17.47
C VAL A 71 10.89 -4.48 18.36
N PHE A 72 10.21 -5.39 19.02
CA PHE A 72 9.09 -5.07 19.91
C PHE A 72 9.55 -5.10 21.36
N VAL A 73 9.40 -3.97 22.08
CA VAL A 73 9.67 -3.88 23.51
C VAL A 73 8.33 -3.67 24.24
N GLY A 74 8.02 -4.56 25.16
CA GLY A 74 6.78 -4.50 25.95
C GLY A 74 6.95 -5.19 27.29
N VAL A 75 5.91 -5.10 28.13
CA VAL A 75 5.88 -5.74 29.44
C VAL A 75 4.80 -6.80 29.48
N VAL A 76 5.14 -7.95 30.06
CA VAL A 76 4.20 -9.05 30.36
C VAL A 76 4.28 -9.39 31.84
N GLY A 77 3.22 -9.99 32.38
CA GLY A 77 3.26 -10.63 33.69
C GLY A 77 4.05 -11.94 33.66
N ASP A 78 4.43 -12.44 34.84
CA ASP A 78 4.94 -13.81 35.00
C ASP A 78 3.77 -14.80 35.11
N ASP A 79 3.04 -14.94 34.00
CA ASP A 79 1.81 -15.74 33.93
C ASP A 79 1.66 -16.48 32.58
N GLU A 80 0.66 -17.36 32.51
CA GLU A 80 0.36 -18.17 31.31
C GLU A 80 0.05 -17.31 30.08
N ALA A 81 -0.60 -16.15 30.27
CA ALA A 81 -0.90 -15.24 29.18
C ALA A 81 0.38 -14.60 28.60
N GLY A 82 1.34 -14.26 29.46
CA GLY A 82 2.66 -13.76 29.07
C GLY A 82 3.46 -14.80 28.30
N GLN A 83 3.45 -16.05 28.79
CA GLN A 83 4.09 -17.18 28.10
C GLN A 83 3.44 -17.45 26.73
N THR A 84 2.12 -17.38 26.65
CA THR A 84 1.36 -17.53 25.39
C THR A 84 1.74 -16.44 24.39
N LEU A 85 1.77 -15.18 24.81
CA LEU A 85 2.18 -14.07 23.96
C LEU A 85 3.62 -14.22 23.47
N ALA A 86 4.56 -14.58 24.33
CA ALA A 86 5.94 -14.82 23.95
C ALA A 86 6.04 -15.94 22.89
N ALA A 87 5.28 -17.03 23.06
CA ALA A 87 5.23 -18.13 22.10
C ALA A 87 4.59 -17.73 20.77
N VAL A 88 3.48 -16.97 20.79
CA VAL A 88 2.82 -16.49 19.57
C VAL A 88 3.72 -15.53 18.80
N LEU A 89 4.32 -14.55 19.49
CA LEU A 89 5.27 -13.61 18.88
C LEU A 89 6.50 -14.32 18.31
N GLY A 90 7.04 -15.32 19.02
CA GLY A 90 8.19 -16.10 18.55
C GLY A 90 7.92 -16.95 17.30
N ARG A 91 6.66 -17.24 16.98
CA ARG A 91 6.25 -17.96 15.75
C ARG A 91 6.07 -17.04 14.55
N LEU A 92 6.04 -15.72 14.75
CA LEU A 92 5.81 -14.77 13.66
C LEU A 92 7.06 -14.56 12.82
N ASN A 93 7.05 -15.13 11.61
CA ASN A 93 7.78 -14.81 10.36
C ASN A 93 9.26 -14.37 10.41
N GLY A 94 9.98 -14.57 11.52
CA GLY A 94 11.42 -14.28 11.69
C GLY A 94 11.79 -12.80 11.62
N ARG A 95 10.85 -11.90 11.31
CA ARG A 95 11.07 -10.45 11.20
C ARG A 95 10.73 -9.70 12.49
N LEU A 96 10.01 -10.34 13.41
CA LEU A 96 9.67 -9.77 14.71
C LEU A 96 10.57 -10.35 15.80
N SER A 97 11.28 -9.47 16.50
CA SER A 97 12.06 -9.80 17.70
C SER A 97 11.36 -9.22 18.91
N ALA A 98 10.90 -10.08 19.83
CA ALA A 98 10.17 -9.68 21.02
C ALA A 98 11.12 -9.58 22.24
N GLU A 99 11.42 -8.36 22.65
CA GLU A 99 12.22 -7.99 23.81
C GLU A 99 11.32 -7.70 25.01
N LEU A 100 10.69 -8.75 25.53
CA LEU A 100 9.72 -8.65 26.63
C LEU A 100 10.41 -8.51 27.99
N VAL A 101 9.89 -7.64 28.84
CA VAL A 101 10.25 -7.51 30.25
C VAL A 101 9.14 -8.13 31.10
N ALA A 102 9.49 -9.06 31.98
CA ALA A 102 8.54 -9.66 32.91
C ALA A 102 8.39 -8.78 34.16
N ASP A 103 7.15 -8.48 34.55
CA ASP A 103 6.80 -7.80 35.79
C ASP A 103 5.91 -8.72 36.65
N PRO A 104 6.45 -9.32 37.73
CA PRO A 104 5.69 -10.26 38.56
C PRO A 104 4.57 -9.59 39.38
N GLU A 105 4.53 -8.24 39.46
CA GLU A 105 3.52 -7.51 40.22
C GLU A 105 2.29 -7.13 39.40
N ARG A 106 2.24 -7.48 38.10
CA ARG A 106 1.07 -7.24 37.25
C ARG A 106 0.68 -8.48 36.44
N PRO A 107 -0.62 -8.69 36.20
CA PRO A 107 -1.03 -9.65 35.19
C PRO A 107 -0.70 -9.11 33.80
N THR A 108 -0.39 -10.02 32.88
CA THR A 108 -0.38 -9.73 31.44
C THR A 108 -1.75 -9.23 31.02
N THR A 109 -1.81 -8.12 30.26
CA THR A 109 -3.08 -7.58 29.77
C THR A 109 -3.77 -8.62 28.89
N ARG A 110 -4.97 -9.06 29.28
CA ARG A 110 -5.74 -10.08 28.56
C ARG A 110 -7.17 -9.62 28.38
N LYS A 111 -7.70 -9.78 27.18
CA LYS A 111 -9.08 -9.42 26.80
C LYS A 111 -9.79 -10.63 26.21
N LEU A 112 -10.57 -11.31 27.04
CA LEU A 112 -11.33 -12.49 26.66
C LEU A 112 -12.74 -12.10 26.24
N ARG A 113 -13.15 -12.45 25.02
CA ARG A 113 -14.47 -12.15 24.44
C ARG A 113 -15.23 -13.43 24.18
N PHE A 114 -16.42 -13.55 24.74
CA PHE A 114 -17.35 -14.64 24.47
C PHE A 114 -18.29 -14.23 23.35
N VAL A 115 -18.33 -15.01 22.27
CA VAL A 115 -19.06 -14.68 21.05
C VAL A 115 -20.03 -15.81 20.71
N SER A 116 -21.31 -15.46 20.52
CA SER A 116 -22.31 -16.41 20.05
C SER A 116 -22.15 -16.62 18.54
N GLU A 117 -21.95 -17.85 18.09
CA GLU A 117 -21.90 -18.14 16.64
C GLU A 117 -23.27 -17.93 15.98
N HIS A 118 -24.35 -18.29 16.68
CA HIS A 118 -25.71 -18.21 16.15
C HIS A 118 -26.15 -16.76 15.86
N TYR A 119 -25.80 -15.83 16.76
CA TYR A 119 -26.18 -14.42 16.62
C TYR A 119 -25.05 -13.53 16.12
N SER A 120 -23.84 -14.08 15.93
CA SER A 120 -22.62 -13.34 15.58
C SER A 120 -22.39 -12.09 16.45
N SER A 121 -22.75 -12.17 17.73
CA SER A 121 -22.71 -11.06 18.68
C SER A 121 -21.86 -11.39 19.92
N HIS A 122 -21.25 -10.35 20.50
CA HIS A 122 -20.48 -10.47 21.73
C HIS A 122 -21.42 -10.56 22.93
N LEU A 123 -21.25 -11.57 23.77
CA LEU A 123 -22.06 -11.81 24.97
C LEU A 123 -21.43 -11.16 26.20
N LEU A 124 -20.12 -11.34 26.36
CA LEU A 124 -19.37 -10.87 27.52
C LEU A 124 -17.93 -10.59 27.11
N ARG A 125 -17.32 -9.60 27.77
CA ARG A 125 -15.87 -9.39 27.74
C ARG A 125 -15.32 -9.37 29.17
N ALA A 126 -14.26 -10.13 29.40
CA ALA A 126 -13.50 -10.15 30.65
C ALA A 126 -12.09 -9.63 30.40
N ASP A 127 -11.70 -8.60 31.14
CA ASP A 127 -10.39 -7.94 31.03
C ASP A 127 -9.57 -8.23 32.29
N TRP A 128 -8.36 -8.77 32.13
CA TRP A 128 -7.34 -8.80 33.18
C TRP A 128 -6.32 -7.76 32.84
N GLU A 129 -6.26 -6.68 33.61
CA GLU A 129 -5.33 -5.59 33.38
C GLU A 129 -5.05 -4.82 34.66
N ARG A 130 -3.84 -4.24 34.73
CA ARG A 130 -3.41 -3.34 35.79
C ARG A 130 -2.93 -2.03 35.15
N PRO A 131 -3.81 -1.04 34.94
CA PRO A 131 -3.50 0.17 34.17
C PRO A 131 -2.65 1.20 34.93
N GLN A 132 -1.90 0.78 35.95
CA GLN A 132 -1.01 1.62 36.73
C GLN A 132 0.37 1.73 36.08
N PRO A 133 1.06 2.89 36.21
CA PRO A 133 2.42 3.06 35.74
C PRO A 133 3.36 1.95 36.22
N LEU A 134 4.36 1.61 35.40
CA LEU A 134 5.42 0.67 35.78
C LEU A 134 6.20 1.16 37.01
N GLY A 135 6.68 0.20 37.81
CA GLY A 135 7.66 0.49 38.86
C GLY A 135 9.01 0.89 38.27
N ALA A 136 9.78 1.70 39.00
CA ALA A 136 11.04 2.29 38.51
C ALA A 136 12.08 1.27 38.03
N ALA A 137 12.10 0.06 38.60
CA ALA A 137 12.97 -1.03 38.17
C ALA A 137 12.58 -1.55 36.78
N ILE A 138 11.28 -1.77 36.54
CA ILE A 138 10.76 -2.24 35.26
C ILE A 138 10.90 -1.16 34.18
N GLU A 139 10.65 0.11 34.52
CA GLU A 139 10.94 1.24 33.60
C GLU A 139 12.40 1.25 33.14
N THR A 140 13.33 1.01 34.08
CA THR A 140 14.78 0.97 33.78
C THR A 140 15.12 -0.21 32.88
N ALA A 141 14.50 -1.37 33.09
CA ALA A 141 14.67 -2.54 32.22
C ALA A 141 14.12 -2.30 30.80
N VAL A 142 12.94 -1.66 30.67
CA VAL A 142 12.37 -1.28 29.38
C VAL A 142 13.29 -0.31 28.62
N LEU A 143 13.76 0.74 29.30
CA LEU A 143 14.70 1.71 28.71
C LEU A 143 16.02 1.06 28.28
N ALA A 144 16.55 0.11 29.06
CA ALA A 144 17.76 -0.62 28.67
C ALA A 144 17.57 -1.45 27.38
N ARG A 145 16.40 -2.09 27.20
CA ARG A 145 16.07 -2.80 25.95
C ARG A 145 15.93 -1.85 24.76
N VAL A 146 15.29 -0.70 24.98
CA VAL A 146 15.19 0.38 23.98
C VAL A 146 16.57 0.85 23.55
N GLU A 147 17.45 1.18 24.50
CA GLU A 147 18.82 1.67 24.22
C GLU A 147 19.65 0.64 23.44
N ALA A 148 19.49 -0.65 23.73
CA ALA A 148 20.17 -1.74 23.02
C ALA A 148 19.67 -1.95 21.58
N ALA A 149 18.38 -1.70 21.35
CA ALA A 149 17.74 -1.85 20.04
C ALA A 149 17.96 -0.64 19.12
N LEU A 150 17.97 0.57 19.69
CA LEU A 150 17.96 1.83 18.97
C LEU A 150 19.05 2.00 17.88
N PRO A 151 20.28 1.48 18.03
CA PRO A 151 21.30 1.59 16.98
C PRO A 151 20.97 0.91 15.65
N ARG A 152 19.99 -0.02 15.64
CA ARG A 152 19.69 -0.88 14.49
C ARG A 152 18.37 -0.52 13.82
N VAL A 153 17.66 0.50 14.30
CA VAL A 153 16.32 0.85 13.82
C VAL A 153 16.32 2.18 13.08
N THR A 154 15.41 2.26 12.12
CA THR A 154 15.19 3.38 11.20
C THR A 154 13.96 4.23 11.55
N ALA A 155 13.08 3.73 12.43
CA ALA A 155 11.99 4.50 13.03
C ALA A 155 11.63 3.93 14.42
N VAL A 156 10.94 4.74 15.22
CA VAL A 156 10.37 4.34 16.51
C VAL A 156 8.87 4.54 16.51
N VAL A 157 8.13 3.59 17.06
CA VAL A 157 6.72 3.70 17.40
C VAL A 157 6.53 3.64 18.90
N LEU A 158 5.78 4.58 19.45
CA LEU A 158 5.21 4.51 20.79
C LEU A 158 3.71 4.26 20.65
N SER A 159 3.23 3.09 21.06
CA SER A 159 1.82 2.72 20.97
C SER A 159 1.20 2.63 22.36
N ASP A 160 0.44 3.67 22.73
CA ASP A 160 -0.09 3.87 24.07
C ASP A 160 -1.55 3.41 24.19
N TYR A 161 -1.78 2.44 25.07
CA TYR A 161 -3.13 1.97 25.41
C TYR A 161 -3.50 2.31 26.85
N ALA A 162 -2.71 3.15 27.51
CA ALA A 162 -2.81 3.49 28.93
C ALA A 162 -2.84 2.24 29.84
N LYS A 163 -2.00 1.23 29.55
CA LYS A 163 -1.81 0.04 30.41
C LYS A 163 -0.54 0.11 31.27
N GLY A 164 0.17 1.23 31.17
CA GLY A 164 1.21 1.62 32.10
C GLY A 164 2.64 1.43 31.59
N VAL A 165 2.85 0.81 30.41
CA VAL A 165 4.20 0.67 29.83
C VAL A 165 4.79 2.02 29.46
N LEU A 166 3.99 2.87 28.81
CA LEU A 166 4.41 4.20 28.38
C LEU A 166 4.23 5.23 29.49
N THR A 167 5.00 5.09 30.56
CA THR A 167 5.09 6.13 31.59
C THR A 167 5.74 7.40 31.02
N PRO A 168 5.54 8.59 31.64
CA PRO A 168 6.21 9.80 31.20
C PRO A 168 7.75 9.68 31.15
N ARG A 169 8.34 8.86 32.03
CA ARG A 169 9.79 8.59 32.01
C ARG A 169 10.19 7.76 30.81
N VAL A 170 9.46 6.67 30.52
CA VAL A 170 9.71 5.82 29.35
C VAL A 170 9.52 6.61 28.05
N VAL A 171 8.39 7.31 27.89
CA VAL A 171 8.07 8.11 26.71
C VAL A 171 9.17 9.15 26.43
N ARG A 172 9.53 9.97 27.43
CA ARG A 172 10.55 11.00 27.27
C ARG A 172 11.94 10.41 27.01
N GLY A 173 12.29 9.31 27.69
CA GLY A 173 13.55 8.61 27.47
C GLY A 173 13.68 8.09 26.04
N VAL A 174 12.64 7.42 25.54
CA VAL A 174 12.62 6.89 24.16
C VAL A 174 12.68 8.02 23.13
N ILE A 175 11.86 9.06 23.27
CA ILE A 175 11.85 10.20 22.32
C ILE A 175 13.20 10.91 22.32
N ALA A 176 13.79 11.19 23.47
CA ALA A 176 15.08 11.86 23.57
C ALA A 176 16.20 11.02 22.90
N ALA A 177 16.22 9.71 23.16
CA ALA A 177 17.21 8.82 22.58
C ALA A 177 17.08 8.73 21.04
N ALA A 178 15.85 8.62 20.52
CA ALA A 178 15.58 8.56 19.08
C ALA A 178 15.95 9.87 18.37
N ARG A 179 15.56 11.02 18.95
CA ARG A 179 15.92 12.36 18.42
C ARG A 179 17.42 12.58 18.37
N GLY A 180 18.15 12.14 19.40
CA GLY A 180 19.61 12.24 19.43
C GLY A 180 20.31 11.54 18.26
N ARG A 181 19.60 10.64 17.55
CA ARG A 181 20.08 9.90 16.37
C ARG A 181 19.40 10.32 15.07
N GLY A 182 18.47 11.28 15.10
CA GLY A 182 17.66 11.65 13.94
C GLY A 182 16.68 10.59 13.48
N VAL A 183 16.29 9.65 14.37
CA VAL A 183 15.31 8.61 14.06
C VAL A 183 13.90 9.16 14.30
N PRO A 184 12.98 9.08 13.32
CA PRO A 184 11.62 9.58 13.46
C PRO A 184 10.83 8.78 14.51
N VAL A 185 10.00 9.49 15.28
CA VAL A 185 9.13 8.88 16.31
C VAL A 185 7.66 9.13 15.97
N VAL A 186 6.92 8.03 15.79
CA VAL A 186 5.46 8.04 15.62
C VAL A 186 4.80 7.61 16.92
N VAL A 187 3.81 8.37 17.38
CA VAL A 187 3.11 8.12 18.62
C VAL A 187 1.63 7.90 18.35
N ASP A 188 1.11 6.75 18.75
CA ASP A 188 -0.32 6.50 18.91
C ASP A 188 -0.72 6.87 20.35
N PRO A 189 -1.38 8.02 20.56
CA PRO A 189 -1.50 8.61 21.89
C PRO A 189 -2.64 8.02 22.70
N LYS A 190 -2.53 8.12 24.03
CA LYS A 190 -3.67 7.93 24.94
C LYS A 190 -3.75 9.01 25.99
N GLY A 191 -4.97 9.27 26.44
CA GLY A 191 -5.25 10.28 27.45
C GLY A 191 -5.41 11.69 26.87
N ARG A 192 -5.36 12.69 27.76
CA ARG A 192 -5.70 14.08 27.42
C ARG A 192 -4.49 15.01 27.35
N ASP A 193 -3.35 14.58 27.89
CA ASP A 193 -2.14 15.39 27.96
C ASP A 193 -1.13 14.90 26.93
N PHE A 194 -1.04 15.60 25.80
CA PHE A 194 -0.07 15.26 24.75
C PHE A 194 1.31 15.87 24.98
N SER A 195 1.49 16.70 26.02
CA SER A 195 2.81 17.26 26.36
C SER A 195 3.81 16.20 26.82
N VAL A 196 3.33 15.03 27.27
CA VAL A 196 4.18 13.88 27.60
C VAL A 196 4.94 13.37 26.38
N TYR A 197 4.39 13.53 25.18
CA TYR A 197 4.97 13.10 23.91
C TYR A 197 5.84 14.18 23.26
N ALA A 198 6.32 15.15 24.05
CA ALA A 198 7.05 16.28 23.51
C ALA A 198 8.31 15.87 22.74
N GLY A 199 8.43 16.39 21.53
CA GLY A 199 9.52 16.10 20.62
C GLY A 199 9.28 14.93 19.65
N ALA A 200 8.11 14.27 19.69
CA ALA A 200 7.74 13.30 18.68
C ALA A 200 7.68 13.93 17.27
N THR A 201 7.99 13.12 16.24
CA THR A 201 7.88 13.53 14.84
C THR A 201 6.41 13.61 14.43
N LEU A 202 5.62 12.60 14.81
CA LEU A 202 4.21 12.52 14.45
C LEU A 202 3.39 11.95 15.62
N ILE A 203 2.26 12.59 15.94
CA ILE A 203 1.25 12.06 16.87
C ILE A 203 -0.02 11.75 16.07
N THR A 204 -0.66 10.60 16.31
CA THR A 204 -1.75 10.06 15.49
C THR A 204 -3.08 9.85 16.22
N PRO A 205 -3.70 10.87 16.85
CA PRO A 205 -4.95 10.69 17.57
C PRO A 205 -6.11 10.40 16.60
N ASN A 206 -7.16 9.74 17.09
CA ASN A 206 -8.46 9.78 16.41
C ASN A 206 -9.25 11.06 16.77
N ARG A 207 -10.36 11.32 16.07
CA ARG A 207 -11.26 12.47 16.33
C ARG A 207 -11.64 12.58 17.81
N LYS A 208 -11.93 11.46 18.48
CA LYS A 208 -12.35 11.45 19.89
C LYS A 208 -11.20 11.86 20.81
N GLU A 209 -10.02 11.26 20.65
CA GLU A 209 -8.82 11.62 21.42
C GLU A 209 -8.42 13.07 21.21
N LEU A 210 -8.48 13.58 19.98
CA LEU A 210 -8.22 14.99 19.69
C LEU A 210 -9.22 15.91 20.41
N GLY A 211 -10.51 15.56 20.39
CA GLY A 211 -11.55 16.34 21.08
C GLY A 211 -11.40 16.32 22.60
N GLU A 212 -11.02 15.17 23.17
CA GLU A 212 -10.75 15.02 24.60
C GLU A 212 -9.51 15.81 25.06
N ALA A 213 -8.43 15.78 24.27
CA ALA A 213 -7.20 16.50 24.56
C ALA A 213 -7.36 18.02 24.38
N SER A 214 -8.04 18.45 23.31
CA SER A 214 -8.30 19.88 23.04
C SER A 214 -9.49 20.47 23.79
N ARG A 215 -10.21 19.64 24.57
CA ARG A 215 -11.37 20.02 25.40
C ARG A 215 -12.46 20.80 24.64
N ARG A 216 -12.69 20.48 23.37
CA ARG A 216 -13.70 21.14 22.53
C ARG A 216 -14.40 20.16 21.58
N PRO A 217 -15.65 20.42 21.18
CA PRO A 217 -16.31 19.64 20.15
C PRO A 217 -15.65 19.86 18.77
N LEU A 218 -15.60 18.80 17.97
CA LEU A 218 -15.01 18.81 16.63
C LEU A 218 -16.08 18.50 15.59
N ALA A 219 -16.86 19.52 15.23
CA ALA A 219 -18.03 19.39 14.36
C ALA A 219 -17.66 19.19 12.88
N ASP A 220 -16.61 19.86 12.42
CA ASP A 220 -16.18 19.89 11.01
C ASP A 220 -14.65 19.80 10.88
N LEU A 221 -14.16 19.76 9.63
CA LEU A 221 -12.74 19.64 9.34
C LEU A 221 -11.93 20.87 9.77
N ASP A 222 -12.55 22.06 9.80
CA ASP A 222 -11.88 23.29 10.23
C ASP A 222 -11.64 23.28 11.74
N ALA A 223 -12.63 22.83 12.52
CA ALA A 223 -12.49 22.62 13.96
C ALA A 223 -11.42 21.56 14.27
N VAL A 224 -11.38 20.47 13.50
CA VAL A 224 -10.32 19.45 13.60
C VAL A 224 -8.95 20.05 13.30
N ALA A 225 -8.81 20.81 12.21
CA ALA A 225 -7.54 21.43 11.82
C ALA A 225 -7.04 22.44 12.86
N ALA A 226 -7.95 23.23 13.45
CA ALA A 226 -7.63 24.18 14.50
C ALA A 226 -7.17 23.48 15.79
N ALA A 227 -7.88 22.43 16.21
CA ALA A 227 -7.50 21.63 17.37
C ALA A 227 -6.17 20.90 17.18
N ALA A 228 -5.93 20.36 15.97
CA ALA A 228 -4.67 19.73 15.62
C ALA A 228 -3.50 20.73 15.68
N GLU A 229 -3.67 21.97 15.21
CA GLU A 229 -2.59 22.98 15.29
C GLU A 229 -2.30 23.45 16.72
N GLU A 230 -3.32 23.54 17.56
CA GLU A 230 -3.13 23.83 18.99
C GLU A 230 -2.34 22.73 19.66
N LEU A 231 -2.81 21.48 19.59
CA LEU A 231 -2.13 20.36 20.24
C LEU A 231 -0.74 20.11 19.65
N ARG A 232 -0.50 20.42 18.38
CA ARG A 232 0.84 20.34 17.77
C ARG A 232 1.80 21.33 18.41
N ARG A 233 1.34 22.55 18.66
CA ARG A 233 2.13 23.59 19.35
C ARG A 233 2.36 23.22 20.81
N ASP A 234 1.32 22.80 21.51
CA ASP A 234 1.38 22.50 22.94
C ASP A 234 2.25 21.26 23.24
N SER A 235 2.17 20.23 22.40
CA SER A 235 3.04 19.06 22.51
C SER A 235 4.42 19.30 21.92
N GLY A 236 4.63 20.32 21.09
CA GLY A 236 5.91 20.56 20.42
C GLY A 236 6.30 19.47 19.42
N CYS A 237 5.33 18.74 18.86
CA CYS A 237 5.57 17.77 17.79
C CYS A 237 5.69 18.45 16.41
N GLU A 238 6.31 17.77 15.45
CA GLU A 238 6.49 18.33 14.10
C GLU A 238 5.16 18.32 13.32
N ALA A 239 4.34 17.29 13.52
CA ALA A 239 3.05 17.14 12.88
C ALA A 239 2.05 16.33 13.71
N LEU A 240 0.76 16.55 13.43
CA LEU A 240 -0.37 15.78 13.95
C LEU A 240 -1.16 15.21 12.77
N LEU A 241 -1.43 13.91 12.79
CA LEU A 241 -2.29 13.24 11.81
C LEU A 241 -3.51 12.68 12.53
N VAL A 242 -4.67 13.26 12.24
CA VAL A 242 -5.92 12.89 12.87
C VAL A 242 -6.63 11.85 12.01
N THR A 243 -6.94 10.69 12.59
CA THR A 243 -7.81 9.70 11.92
C THR A 243 -9.28 10.06 12.17
N LEU A 244 -10.07 10.08 11.10
CA LEU A 244 -11.45 10.58 11.09
C LEU A 244 -12.46 9.51 10.64
N SER A 245 -12.12 8.24 10.81
CA SER A 245 -12.98 7.10 10.44
C SER A 245 -13.42 7.18 8.95
N GLU A 246 -14.72 7.22 8.68
CA GLU A 246 -15.30 7.33 7.33
C GLU A 246 -14.90 8.60 6.59
N ASP A 247 -14.52 9.67 7.30
CA ASP A 247 -14.06 10.91 6.69
C ASP A 247 -12.60 10.84 6.25
N GLY A 248 -11.87 9.76 6.56
CA GLY A 248 -10.46 9.58 6.18
C GLY A 248 -9.48 10.13 7.20
N MET A 249 -8.53 10.97 6.76
CA MET A 249 -7.44 11.48 7.59
C MET A 249 -7.15 12.96 7.34
N LEU A 250 -6.74 13.67 8.39
CA LEU A 250 -6.31 15.07 8.31
C LEU A 250 -4.91 15.24 8.90
N LEU A 251 -3.98 15.76 8.09
CA LEU A 251 -2.61 16.07 8.47
C LEU A 251 -2.44 17.56 8.73
N LYS A 252 -1.90 17.92 9.89
CA LYS A 252 -1.47 19.28 10.22
C LYS A 252 0.03 19.30 10.53
N GLN A 253 0.77 20.06 9.72
CA GLN A 253 2.21 20.31 9.89
C GLN A 253 2.47 21.78 10.25
N GLY A 254 3.52 22.04 11.03
CA GLY A 254 3.94 23.41 11.37
C GLY A 254 4.19 24.26 10.11
N GLY A 255 3.64 25.47 10.09
CA GLY A 255 3.82 26.42 8.99
C GLY A 255 3.17 26.03 7.66
N ARG A 256 2.39 24.95 7.60
CA ARG A 256 1.67 24.49 6.39
C ARG A 256 0.16 24.46 6.63
N ALA A 257 -0.61 24.59 5.54
CA ALA A 257 -2.05 24.36 5.57
C ALA A 257 -2.35 22.90 5.97
N ALA A 258 -3.51 22.67 6.60
CA ALA A 258 -3.96 21.32 6.86
C ALA A 258 -4.28 20.61 5.53
N VAL A 259 -3.95 19.33 5.43
CA VAL A 259 -4.25 18.50 4.26
C VAL A 259 -5.21 17.41 4.70
N HIS A 260 -6.34 17.31 4.01
CA HIS A 260 -7.32 16.26 4.23
C HIS A 260 -7.30 15.26 3.07
N VAL A 261 -7.38 13.98 3.39
CA VAL A 261 -7.53 12.89 2.42
C VAL A 261 -8.76 12.07 2.82
N PRO A 262 -9.76 11.93 1.93
CA PRO A 262 -10.95 11.14 2.22
C PRO A 262 -10.63 9.65 2.34
N ALA A 263 -11.44 8.90 3.08
CA ALA A 263 -11.29 7.46 3.19
C ALA A 263 -11.46 6.78 1.81
N HIS A 264 -10.72 5.71 1.55
CA HIS A 264 -10.97 4.90 0.36
C HIS A 264 -12.29 4.14 0.50
N PRO A 265 -13.14 4.12 -0.54
CA PRO A 265 -14.37 3.35 -0.52
C PRO A 265 -14.10 1.86 -0.30
N VAL A 266 -14.67 1.28 0.77
CA VAL A 266 -14.56 -0.14 1.09
C VAL A 266 -15.81 -0.62 1.84
N ARG A 267 -16.18 -1.88 1.63
CA ARG A 267 -17.20 -2.54 2.46
C ARG A 267 -16.57 -2.90 3.81
N VAL A 268 -16.86 -2.10 4.83
CA VAL A 268 -16.37 -2.30 6.20
C VAL A 268 -16.90 -3.62 6.75
N ARG A 269 -16.00 -4.45 7.26
CA ARG A 269 -16.31 -5.70 7.96
C ARG A 269 -16.00 -5.59 9.45
N ASP A 270 -14.84 -5.05 9.80
CA ASP A 270 -14.38 -4.87 11.16
C ASP A 270 -13.42 -3.68 11.20
N VAL A 271 -13.51 -2.80 12.19
CA VAL A 271 -12.62 -1.62 12.33
C VAL A 271 -11.48 -1.87 13.31
N SER A 272 -11.46 -3.04 13.95
CA SER A 272 -10.47 -3.40 14.97
C SER A 272 -9.05 -3.40 14.39
N GLY A 273 -8.12 -2.67 15.04
CA GLY A 273 -6.72 -2.62 14.64
C GLY A 273 -6.41 -1.75 13.40
N ALA A 274 -7.39 -1.00 12.87
CA ALA A 274 -7.13 -0.09 11.76
C ALA A 274 -6.13 1.02 12.13
N GLY A 275 -6.23 1.56 13.35
CA GLY A 275 -5.26 2.53 13.89
C GLY A 275 -3.84 1.98 13.98
N ASP A 276 -3.69 0.73 14.45
CA ASP A 276 -2.37 0.08 14.53
C ASP A 276 -1.71 -0.06 13.15
N THR A 277 -2.51 -0.38 12.14
CA THR A 277 -2.06 -0.48 10.74
C THR A 277 -1.61 0.88 10.21
N VAL A 278 -2.35 1.94 10.53
CA VAL A 278 -2.00 3.31 10.15
C VAL A 278 -0.66 3.70 10.75
N VAL A 279 -0.47 3.47 12.04
CA VAL A 279 0.77 3.79 12.77
C VAL A 279 1.96 3.01 12.19
N ALA A 280 1.78 1.71 11.92
CA ALA A 280 2.81 0.87 11.31
C ALA A 280 3.27 1.41 9.94
N VAL A 281 2.32 1.75 9.05
CA VAL A 281 2.65 2.28 7.72
C VAL A 281 3.30 3.66 7.81
N LEU A 282 2.81 4.54 8.70
CA LEU A 282 3.41 5.86 8.91
C LEU A 282 4.88 5.74 9.36
N ALA A 283 5.17 4.86 10.31
CA ALA A 283 6.54 4.64 10.79
C ALA A 283 7.47 4.14 9.68
N LEU A 284 7.01 3.20 8.86
CA LEU A 284 7.79 2.67 7.73
C LEU A 284 8.04 3.72 6.64
N MET A 285 7.01 4.50 6.29
CA MET A 285 7.15 5.56 5.30
C MET A 285 8.13 6.64 5.78
N LEU A 286 8.07 7.01 7.06
CA LEU A 286 9.00 7.98 7.65
C LEU A 286 10.42 7.43 7.77
N ALA A 287 10.60 6.14 8.11
CA ALA A 287 11.89 5.46 8.11
C ALA A 287 12.60 5.59 6.74
N MET A 288 11.82 5.52 5.65
CA MET A 288 12.31 5.65 4.29
C MET A 288 12.48 7.09 3.80
N GLY A 289 12.21 8.09 4.67
CA GLY A 289 12.30 9.52 4.36
C GLY A 289 11.13 10.05 3.52
N ALA A 290 9.98 9.37 3.50
CA ALA A 290 8.83 9.83 2.74
C ALA A 290 8.24 11.13 3.32
N PRO A 291 7.75 12.05 2.47
CA PRO A 291 6.97 13.19 2.94
C PRO A 291 5.71 12.75 3.71
N LEU A 292 5.30 13.52 4.72
CA LEU A 292 4.14 13.18 5.56
C LEU A 292 2.81 13.06 4.77
N ASP A 293 2.59 13.84 3.71
CA ASP A 293 1.40 13.67 2.84
C ASP A 293 1.41 12.30 2.14
N ALA A 294 2.58 11.88 1.65
CA ALA A 294 2.78 10.57 1.04
C ALA A 294 2.54 9.43 2.05
N ALA A 295 3.09 9.58 3.26
CA ALA A 295 2.89 8.63 4.36
C ALA A 295 1.41 8.52 4.76
N MET A 296 0.70 9.65 4.89
CA MET A 296 -0.74 9.69 5.19
C MET A 296 -1.56 8.95 4.12
N ARG A 297 -1.27 9.18 2.84
CA ARG A 297 -2.00 8.51 1.73
C ARG A 297 -1.79 6.99 1.74
N ALA A 298 -0.56 6.53 1.96
CA ALA A 298 -0.27 5.11 2.09
C ALA A 298 -0.99 4.50 3.31
N ALA A 299 -0.96 5.18 4.45
CA ALA A 299 -1.64 4.73 5.67
C ALA A 299 -3.17 4.68 5.50
N ASN A 300 -3.77 5.65 4.81
CA ASN A 300 -5.19 5.66 4.49
C ASN A 300 -5.59 4.50 3.58
N ALA A 301 -4.75 4.17 2.58
CA ALA A 301 -4.95 3.00 1.73
C ALA A 301 -4.86 1.70 2.54
N ALA A 302 -3.87 1.58 3.42
CA ALA A 302 -3.68 0.42 4.29
C ALA A 302 -4.85 0.21 5.25
N ALA A 303 -5.34 1.28 5.88
CA ALA A 303 -6.53 1.26 6.73
C ALA A 303 -7.72 0.67 5.96
N SER A 304 -7.93 1.09 4.71
CA SER A 304 -9.03 0.58 3.89
C SER A 304 -8.93 -0.92 3.58
N VAL A 305 -7.72 -1.49 3.52
CA VAL A 305 -7.53 -2.93 3.33
C VAL A 305 -7.94 -3.69 4.59
N VAL A 306 -7.43 -3.29 5.75
CA VAL A 306 -7.65 -4.03 6.99
C VAL A 306 -9.09 -3.91 7.49
N VAL A 307 -9.77 -2.77 7.27
CA VAL A 307 -11.19 -2.65 7.65
C VAL A 307 -12.11 -3.55 6.82
N GLY A 308 -11.65 -4.04 5.67
CA GLY A 308 -12.33 -5.03 4.84
C GLY A 308 -12.12 -6.48 5.31
N LYS A 309 -11.29 -6.71 6.33
CA LYS A 309 -10.98 -8.01 6.93
C LYS A 309 -11.68 -8.15 8.29
N ARG A 310 -11.57 -9.33 8.91
CA ARG A 310 -12.11 -9.61 10.26
C ARG A 310 -10.98 -9.61 11.29
N GLY A 311 -11.25 -9.12 12.50
CA GLY A 311 -10.29 -9.09 13.61
C GLY A 311 -9.16 -8.08 13.40
N THR A 312 -8.11 -8.17 14.22
CA THR A 312 -6.88 -7.37 14.08
C THR A 312 -6.03 -7.91 12.94
N ALA A 313 -6.57 -7.83 11.73
CA ALA A 313 -5.91 -8.29 10.53
C ALA A 313 -4.73 -7.37 10.17
N THR A 314 -3.76 -7.93 9.46
CA THR A 314 -2.62 -7.19 8.95
C THR A 314 -2.74 -6.95 7.44
N VAL A 315 -1.91 -6.04 6.93
CA VAL A 315 -1.79 -5.75 5.50
C VAL A 315 -0.48 -6.30 4.94
N SER A 316 -0.53 -6.89 3.74
CA SER A 316 0.66 -7.30 2.98
C SER A 316 1.11 -6.21 2.00
N PRO A 317 2.38 -6.23 1.55
CA PRO A 317 2.89 -5.28 0.54
C PRO A 317 2.06 -5.28 -0.75
N LEU A 318 1.64 -6.47 -1.21
CA LEU A 318 0.85 -6.63 -2.43
C LEU A 318 -0.55 -6.02 -2.29
N GLU A 319 -1.21 -6.25 -1.16
CA GLU A 319 -2.53 -5.65 -0.89
C GLU A 319 -2.43 -4.13 -0.81
N LEU A 320 -1.41 -3.61 -0.12
CA LEU A 320 -1.18 -2.18 -0.04
C LEU A 320 -0.91 -1.57 -1.43
N ARG A 321 -0.04 -2.20 -2.21
CA ARG A 321 0.26 -1.85 -3.60
C ARG A 321 -1.00 -1.74 -4.44
N SER A 322 -1.85 -2.76 -4.40
CA SER A 322 -3.10 -2.80 -5.16
C SER A 322 -4.09 -1.69 -4.79
N ARG A 323 -3.94 -1.10 -3.60
CA ARG A 323 -4.84 -0.07 -3.08
C ARG A 323 -4.33 1.34 -3.33
N VAL A 324 -3.01 1.50 -3.36
CA VAL A 324 -2.33 2.79 -3.61
C VAL A 324 -2.27 3.08 -5.11
N LEU A 325 -2.04 2.06 -5.95
CA LEU A 325 -1.96 2.24 -7.39
C LEU A 325 -3.36 2.33 -8.02
N PRO A 326 -3.58 3.21 -9.03
CA PRO A 326 -4.83 3.25 -9.79
C PRO A 326 -5.11 1.90 -10.45
N ALA A 327 -6.39 1.51 -10.56
CA ALA A 327 -6.79 0.29 -11.28
C ALA A 327 -6.24 0.24 -12.71
N ALA A 328 -6.05 1.39 -13.36
CA ALA A 328 -5.43 1.50 -14.69
C ALA A 328 -3.93 1.09 -14.71
N ALA A 329 -3.18 1.33 -13.63
CA ALA A 329 -1.77 0.91 -13.52
C ALA A 329 -1.67 -0.61 -13.32
N LEU A 330 -2.52 -1.18 -12.46
CA LEU A 330 -2.60 -2.63 -12.22
C LEU A 330 -3.11 -3.39 -13.46
N ALA A 331 -4.14 -2.87 -14.13
CA ALA A 331 -4.66 -3.43 -15.36
C ALA A 331 -3.67 -3.33 -16.53
N SER A 332 -2.71 -2.39 -16.49
CA SER A 332 -1.66 -2.30 -17.50
C SER A 332 -0.63 -3.42 -17.29
N GLU A 333 -0.21 -3.70 -16.06
CA GLU A 333 0.71 -4.82 -15.76
C GLU A 333 0.08 -6.19 -16.05
N GLU A 334 -1.20 -6.41 -15.70
CA GLU A 334 -1.90 -7.68 -16.00
C GLU A 334 -2.05 -7.96 -17.51
N LYS A 335 -1.95 -6.91 -18.34
CA LYS A 335 -1.99 -7.05 -19.80
C LYS A 335 -0.63 -7.42 -20.38
N ILE A 336 0.48 -7.29 -19.66
CA ILE A 336 1.82 -7.54 -20.22
C ILE A 336 2.24 -8.96 -19.91
N VAL A 337 2.57 -9.71 -20.96
CA VAL A 337 3.01 -11.10 -20.86
C VAL A 337 4.39 -11.25 -21.49
N PHE A 338 5.35 -11.62 -20.64
CA PHE A 338 6.71 -11.99 -21.06
C PHE A 338 6.86 -13.51 -21.20
N ASP A 339 5.96 -14.29 -20.59
CA ASP A 339 6.00 -15.75 -20.61
C ASP A 339 4.95 -16.34 -21.57
N ALA A 340 5.48 -17.16 -22.47
CA ALA A 340 4.80 -18.14 -23.28
C ALA A 340 3.60 -18.85 -22.60
N ALA A 341 3.76 -19.39 -21.39
CA ALA A 341 2.71 -20.17 -20.74
C ALA A 341 1.51 -19.32 -20.29
N GLN A 342 1.79 -18.13 -19.74
CA GLN A 342 0.75 -17.17 -19.33
C GLN A 342 -0.10 -16.70 -20.51
N LEU A 343 0.53 -16.54 -21.69
CA LEU A 343 -0.16 -16.20 -22.93
C LEU A 343 -1.17 -17.28 -23.32
N ASP A 344 -0.76 -18.56 -23.25
CA ASP A 344 -1.61 -19.69 -23.60
C ASP A 344 -2.82 -19.82 -22.69
N ASP A 345 -2.63 -19.67 -21.37
CA ASP A 345 -3.71 -19.74 -20.39
C ASP A 345 -4.77 -18.66 -20.64
N ARG A 346 -4.33 -17.43 -20.94
CA ARG A 346 -5.25 -16.31 -21.18
C ARG A 346 -6.05 -16.49 -22.46
N VAL A 347 -5.37 -16.94 -23.51
CA VAL A 347 -5.98 -17.22 -24.81
C VAL A 347 -6.93 -18.42 -24.73
N ALA A 348 -6.57 -19.47 -24.00
CA ALA A 348 -7.42 -20.63 -23.76
C ALA A 348 -8.71 -20.23 -23.03
N ALA A 349 -8.61 -19.38 -22.01
CA ALA A 349 -9.77 -18.86 -21.29
C ALA A 349 -10.72 -18.06 -22.20
N TRP A 350 -10.18 -17.22 -23.08
CA TRP A 350 -11.00 -16.47 -24.04
C TRP A 350 -11.66 -17.37 -25.08
N ARG A 351 -10.95 -18.39 -25.57
CA ARG A 351 -11.54 -19.39 -26.47
C ARG A 351 -12.64 -20.20 -25.81
N ALA A 352 -12.47 -20.59 -24.54
CA ALA A 352 -13.50 -21.28 -23.78
C ALA A 352 -14.78 -20.44 -23.59
N GLN A 353 -14.64 -19.10 -23.62
CA GLN A 353 -15.74 -18.15 -23.60
C GLN A 353 -16.33 -17.85 -25.00
N GLY A 354 -15.78 -18.44 -26.06
CA GLY A 354 -16.21 -18.20 -27.44
C GLY A 354 -15.85 -16.80 -27.97
N LEU A 355 -14.90 -16.10 -27.34
CA LEU A 355 -14.50 -14.75 -27.75
C LEU A 355 -13.63 -14.77 -29.00
N ARG A 356 -13.87 -13.82 -29.91
CA ARG A 356 -13.07 -13.60 -31.12
C ARG A 356 -11.76 -12.91 -30.77
N ILE A 357 -10.63 -13.54 -31.08
CA ILE A 357 -9.29 -13.03 -30.77
C ILE A 357 -8.67 -12.37 -32.00
N GLY A 358 -8.31 -11.10 -31.87
CA GLY A 358 -7.57 -10.35 -32.86
C GLY A 358 -6.09 -10.23 -32.49
N PHE A 359 -5.24 -10.12 -33.50
CA PHE A 359 -3.81 -9.93 -33.35
C PHE A 359 -3.28 -8.82 -34.25
N THR A 360 -2.39 -8.00 -33.70
CA THR A 360 -1.56 -7.08 -34.47
C THR A 360 -0.17 -7.02 -33.85
N ASN A 361 0.83 -6.49 -34.54
CA ASN A 361 2.16 -6.37 -33.98
C ASN A 361 2.95 -5.21 -34.58
N GLY A 362 3.98 -4.80 -33.86
CA GLY A 362 4.93 -3.79 -34.31
C GLY A 362 5.96 -3.46 -33.24
N CYS A 363 6.91 -2.59 -33.61
CA CYS A 363 7.94 -2.14 -32.66
C CYS A 363 7.41 -1.11 -31.65
N PHE A 364 6.37 -0.34 -32.01
CA PHE A 364 5.73 0.68 -31.15
C PHE A 364 6.69 1.59 -30.38
N ASP A 365 7.74 2.02 -31.05
CA ASP A 365 8.89 2.67 -30.42
C ASP A 365 8.57 4.08 -29.88
N ILE A 366 7.82 4.87 -30.66
CA ILE A 366 7.16 6.08 -30.17
C ILE A 366 5.74 6.04 -30.72
N LEU A 367 4.75 6.06 -29.84
CA LEU A 367 3.35 6.11 -30.25
C LEU A 367 3.00 7.45 -30.89
N HIS A 368 2.12 7.39 -31.87
CA HIS A 368 1.55 8.55 -32.55
C HIS A 368 0.09 8.24 -32.90
N PRO A 369 -0.72 9.25 -33.28
CA PRO A 369 -2.15 9.05 -33.55
C PRO A 369 -2.47 7.94 -34.56
N GLY A 370 -1.59 7.71 -35.52
CA GLY A 370 -1.66 6.57 -36.45
C GLY A 370 -1.71 5.21 -35.76
N HIS A 371 -0.81 4.94 -34.79
CA HIS A 371 -0.82 3.68 -34.02
C HIS A 371 -2.11 3.54 -33.21
N VAL A 372 -2.56 4.60 -32.54
CA VAL A 372 -3.80 4.58 -31.75
C VAL A 372 -4.97 4.19 -32.64
N ARG A 373 -5.09 4.77 -33.85
CA ARG A 373 -6.19 4.48 -34.76
C ARG A 373 -6.16 3.06 -35.32
N VAL A 374 -4.97 2.51 -35.58
CA VAL A 374 -4.81 1.10 -35.98
C VAL A 374 -5.23 0.17 -34.85
N LEU A 375 -4.79 0.43 -33.62
CA LEU A 375 -5.15 -0.39 -32.45
C LEU A 375 -6.66 -0.32 -32.14
N THR A 376 -7.27 0.87 -32.19
CA THR A 376 -8.72 1.02 -32.01
C THR A 376 -9.51 0.28 -33.08
N ARG A 377 -9.12 0.36 -34.35
CA ARG A 377 -9.78 -0.41 -35.43
C ARG A 377 -9.53 -1.90 -35.31
N ALA A 378 -8.34 -2.31 -34.87
CA ALA A 378 -8.05 -3.71 -34.62
C ALA A 378 -8.94 -4.27 -33.52
N ARG A 379 -9.10 -3.52 -32.42
CA ARG A 379 -10.00 -3.87 -31.32
C ARG A 379 -11.46 -3.91 -31.75
N ALA A 380 -11.90 -3.07 -32.69
CA ALA A 380 -13.27 -3.10 -33.20
C ALA A 380 -13.58 -4.34 -34.05
N ALA A 381 -12.56 -5.04 -34.56
CA ALA A 381 -12.73 -6.24 -35.38
C ALA A 381 -12.77 -7.55 -34.55
N CYS A 382 -12.50 -7.49 -33.25
CA CYS A 382 -12.40 -8.65 -32.36
C CYS A 382 -12.96 -8.36 -30.95
N ASP A 383 -13.19 -9.38 -30.14
CA ASP A 383 -13.59 -9.22 -28.74
C ASP A 383 -12.39 -9.00 -27.82
N ARG A 384 -11.23 -9.55 -28.16
CA ARG A 384 -9.97 -9.41 -27.42
C ARG A 384 -8.81 -9.16 -28.37
N LEU A 385 -8.06 -8.07 -28.17
CA LEU A 385 -6.89 -7.72 -28.97
C LEU A 385 -5.58 -8.08 -28.26
N VAL A 386 -4.78 -8.94 -28.89
CA VAL A 386 -3.39 -9.21 -28.53
C VAL A 386 -2.46 -8.37 -29.42
N VAL A 387 -1.55 -7.62 -28.80
CA VAL A 387 -0.51 -6.85 -29.49
C VAL A 387 0.84 -7.53 -29.30
N GLY A 388 1.42 -8.05 -30.39
CA GLY A 388 2.80 -8.52 -30.41
C GLY A 388 3.78 -7.33 -30.38
N LEU A 389 4.66 -7.29 -29.38
CA LEU A 389 5.69 -6.27 -29.23
C LEU A 389 7.09 -6.86 -29.44
N ASN A 390 7.83 -6.30 -30.41
CA ASN A 390 9.23 -6.70 -30.64
C ASN A 390 10.12 -6.33 -29.44
N SER A 391 10.98 -7.26 -29.00
CA SER A 391 12.02 -6.99 -27.99
C SER A 391 13.05 -5.96 -28.46
N ASP A 392 13.86 -5.43 -27.54
CA ASP A 392 14.89 -4.43 -27.89
C ASP A 392 15.91 -4.98 -28.88
N ALA A 393 16.32 -6.25 -28.70
CA ALA A 393 17.20 -6.94 -29.63
C ALA A 393 16.59 -7.09 -31.03
N SER A 394 15.29 -7.43 -31.10
CA SER A 394 14.55 -7.53 -32.36
C SER A 394 14.49 -6.18 -33.08
N VAL A 395 14.14 -5.10 -32.35
CA VAL A 395 14.09 -3.75 -32.94
C VAL A 395 15.46 -3.27 -33.41
N LYS A 396 16.52 -3.54 -32.64
CA LYS A 396 17.90 -3.20 -33.01
C LYS A 396 18.33 -3.88 -34.32
N ARG A 397 18.00 -5.17 -34.51
CA ARG A 397 18.27 -5.88 -35.77
C ARG A 397 17.46 -5.32 -36.95
N LEU A 398 16.20 -4.98 -36.72
CA LEU A 398 15.30 -4.49 -37.77
C LEU A 398 15.56 -3.03 -38.19
N LYS A 399 16.00 -2.18 -37.25
CA LYS A 399 16.06 -0.71 -37.46
C LYS A 399 17.45 -0.09 -37.23
N GLY A 400 18.44 -0.86 -36.76
CA GLY A 400 19.83 -0.45 -36.57
C GLY A 400 20.20 -0.08 -35.12
N GLU A 401 21.49 0.18 -34.90
CA GLU A 401 22.13 0.42 -33.58
C GLU A 401 21.50 1.54 -32.73
N GLY A 402 20.84 2.54 -33.35
CA GLY A 402 20.20 3.67 -32.67
C GLY A 402 18.72 3.46 -32.31
N ARG A 403 18.21 2.22 -32.39
CA ARG A 403 16.82 1.87 -32.12
C ARG A 403 16.76 0.56 -31.30
N PRO A 404 15.79 0.40 -30.39
CA PRO A 404 14.70 1.33 -30.11
C PRO A 404 15.16 2.55 -29.29
N ILE A 405 14.35 3.61 -29.27
CA ILE A 405 14.57 4.79 -28.42
C ILE A 405 14.07 4.51 -27.00
N GLN A 406 12.94 3.82 -26.89
CA GLN A 406 12.39 3.36 -25.61
C GLN A 406 12.61 1.86 -25.46
N ASP A 407 13.00 1.42 -24.28
CA ASP A 407 13.15 -0.02 -23.98
C ASP A 407 11.80 -0.76 -24.05
N VAL A 408 11.87 -2.09 -24.05
CA VAL A 408 10.69 -2.93 -24.22
C VAL A 408 9.66 -2.78 -23.10
N VAL A 409 10.12 -2.48 -21.88
CA VAL A 409 9.24 -2.30 -20.71
C VAL A 409 8.41 -1.02 -20.89
N ALA A 410 9.08 0.11 -21.18
CA ALA A 410 8.40 1.38 -21.42
C ALA A 410 7.41 1.30 -22.59
N ARG A 411 7.77 0.59 -23.67
CA ARG A 411 6.87 0.39 -24.82
C ARG A 411 5.68 -0.48 -24.47
N ALA A 412 5.86 -1.53 -23.67
CA ALA A 412 4.80 -2.42 -23.22
C ALA A 412 3.81 -1.69 -22.30
N ASP A 413 4.30 -0.90 -21.34
CA ASP A 413 3.47 -0.10 -20.43
C ASP A 413 2.55 0.86 -21.17
N VAL A 414 3.12 1.59 -22.15
CA VAL A 414 2.36 2.54 -22.95
C VAL A 414 1.27 1.84 -23.78
N LEU A 415 1.55 0.65 -24.32
CA LEU A 415 0.55 -0.14 -25.05
C LEU A 415 -0.53 -0.70 -24.14
N ALA A 416 -0.15 -1.22 -22.97
CA ALA A 416 -1.07 -1.81 -22.01
C ALA A 416 -2.04 -0.77 -21.41
N ALA A 417 -1.59 0.47 -21.28
CA ALA A 417 -2.42 1.61 -20.87
C ALA A 417 -3.51 1.97 -21.89
N LEU A 418 -3.41 1.52 -23.15
CA LEU A 418 -4.44 1.76 -24.16
C LEU A 418 -5.65 0.86 -23.92
N GLU A 419 -6.85 1.45 -23.89
CA GLU A 419 -8.11 0.74 -23.73
C GLU A 419 -8.33 -0.31 -24.83
N ALA A 420 -7.84 -0.04 -26.04
CA ALA A 420 -7.97 -0.95 -27.18
C ALA A 420 -7.16 -2.26 -27.04
N VAL A 421 -6.21 -2.34 -26.10
CA VAL A 421 -5.29 -3.46 -25.97
C VAL A 421 -5.69 -4.32 -24.76
N ASP A 422 -5.98 -5.60 -25.01
CA ASP A 422 -6.33 -6.57 -23.96
C ASP A 422 -5.12 -7.40 -23.51
N LEU A 423 -4.07 -7.51 -24.33
CA LEU A 423 -2.81 -8.19 -24.00
C LEU A 423 -1.65 -7.65 -24.83
N VAL A 424 -0.46 -7.52 -24.25
CA VAL A 424 0.81 -7.24 -24.90
C VAL A 424 1.69 -8.48 -24.75
N ALA A 425 2.05 -9.10 -25.87
CA ALA A 425 2.91 -10.29 -25.90
C ALA A 425 4.28 -9.90 -26.49
N VAL A 426 5.33 -9.96 -25.67
CA VAL A 426 6.69 -9.63 -26.11
C VAL A 426 7.31 -10.82 -26.82
N PHE A 427 7.98 -10.59 -27.96
CA PHE A 427 8.66 -11.62 -28.74
C PHE A 427 10.02 -11.15 -29.26
N GLU A 428 10.97 -12.07 -29.42
CA GLU A 428 12.36 -11.74 -29.79
C GLU A 428 12.68 -11.91 -31.27
N GLU A 429 11.87 -12.66 -32.00
CA GLU A 429 12.08 -12.98 -33.41
C GLU A 429 11.96 -11.72 -34.30
N ASP A 430 12.49 -11.79 -35.52
CA ASP A 430 12.41 -10.69 -36.49
C ASP A 430 11.00 -10.55 -37.08
N THR A 431 10.20 -11.60 -37.01
CA THR A 431 8.82 -11.64 -37.51
C THR A 431 7.88 -12.28 -36.49
N PRO A 432 6.59 -11.90 -36.46
CA PRO A 432 5.63 -12.40 -35.49
C PRO A 432 5.11 -13.81 -35.79
N ILE A 433 5.70 -14.53 -36.76
CA ILE A 433 5.09 -15.75 -37.33
C ILE A 433 4.88 -16.87 -36.30
N GLU A 434 5.85 -17.07 -35.40
CA GLU A 434 5.74 -18.10 -34.35
C GLU A 434 4.65 -17.75 -33.34
N LEU A 435 4.56 -16.47 -32.97
CA LEU A 435 3.51 -15.97 -32.10
C LEU A 435 2.12 -16.13 -32.76
N ILE A 436 2.00 -15.87 -34.06
CA ILE A 436 0.76 -16.10 -34.82
C ILE A 436 0.39 -17.59 -34.86
N ARG A 437 1.36 -18.49 -35.11
CA ARG A 437 1.14 -19.95 -35.12
C ARG A 437 0.64 -20.48 -33.78
N ARG A 438 1.15 -19.91 -32.68
CA ARG A 438 0.71 -20.22 -31.31
C ARG A 438 -0.68 -19.68 -31.00
N LEU A 439 -0.87 -18.38 -31.26
CA LEU A 439 -2.11 -17.66 -30.94
C LEU A 439 -3.28 -18.04 -31.82
N LYS A 440 -3.04 -18.52 -33.05
CA LYS A 440 -4.05 -18.82 -34.08
C LYS A 440 -5.22 -17.81 -34.05
N PRO A 441 -4.94 -16.50 -34.22
CA PRO A 441 -5.95 -15.47 -34.08
C PRO A 441 -7.00 -15.60 -35.20
N GLN A 442 -8.25 -15.21 -34.91
CA GLN A 442 -9.31 -15.19 -35.92
C GLN A 442 -9.24 -13.94 -36.79
N VAL A 443 -8.56 -12.89 -36.33
CA VAL A 443 -8.37 -11.65 -37.09
C VAL A 443 -6.91 -11.21 -36.99
N LEU A 444 -6.26 -11.00 -38.13
CA LEU A 444 -4.92 -10.41 -38.22
C LEU A 444 -5.02 -9.00 -38.79
N VAL A 445 -4.66 -8.00 -37.99
CA VAL A 445 -4.83 -6.59 -38.35
C VAL A 445 -3.48 -5.95 -38.65
N LYS A 446 -3.38 -5.28 -39.79
CA LYS A 446 -2.17 -4.55 -40.22
C LYS A 446 -2.50 -3.15 -40.72
N GLY A 447 -1.61 -2.20 -40.50
CA GLY A 447 -1.67 -0.88 -41.15
C GLY A 447 -1.41 -1.00 -42.65
N SER A 448 -2.01 -0.12 -43.45
CA SER A 448 -1.96 -0.08 -44.91
C SER A 448 -0.59 0.22 -45.55
N ASP A 449 0.52 0.06 -44.82
CA ASP A 449 1.88 0.10 -45.38
C ASP A 449 2.20 -1.22 -46.13
N TYR A 450 1.34 -2.23 -46.00
CA TYR A 450 1.51 -3.57 -46.58
C TYR A 450 0.39 -3.85 -47.59
N ARG A 451 0.74 -4.47 -48.72
CA ARG A 451 -0.26 -5.16 -49.55
C ARG A 451 -0.69 -6.46 -48.87
N VAL A 452 -1.91 -6.94 -49.10
CA VAL A 452 -2.45 -8.16 -48.44
C VAL A 452 -1.54 -9.38 -48.64
N ASP A 453 -0.89 -9.48 -49.79
CA ASP A 453 0.09 -10.52 -50.15
C ASP A 453 1.43 -10.42 -49.40
N GLN A 454 1.71 -9.31 -48.72
CA GLN A 454 2.95 -9.07 -47.96
C GLN A 454 2.77 -9.21 -46.45
N VAL A 455 1.57 -9.58 -45.99
CA VAL A 455 1.27 -9.70 -44.56
C VAL A 455 1.83 -11.02 -44.01
N VAL A 456 2.90 -10.91 -43.21
CA VAL A 456 3.45 -12.06 -42.48
C VAL A 456 2.39 -12.70 -41.59
N GLY A 457 2.16 -14.00 -41.78
CA GLY A 457 1.18 -14.79 -41.03
C GLY A 457 -0.20 -14.90 -41.67
N ARG A 458 -0.44 -14.28 -42.83
CA ARG A 458 -1.71 -14.39 -43.58
C ARG A 458 -2.10 -15.84 -43.83
N GLU A 459 -1.22 -16.61 -44.47
CA GLU A 459 -1.51 -18.01 -44.85
C GLU A 459 -1.89 -18.87 -43.63
N VAL A 460 -1.22 -18.63 -42.49
CA VAL A 460 -1.51 -19.32 -41.24
C VAL A 460 -2.89 -18.96 -40.72
N VAL A 461 -3.28 -17.68 -40.75
CA VAL A 461 -4.56 -17.21 -40.23
C VAL A 461 -5.71 -17.67 -41.13
N GLU A 462 -5.58 -17.52 -42.45
CA GLU A 462 -6.58 -17.96 -43.44
C GLU A 462 -6.77 -19.50 -43.39
N ALA A 463 -5.69 -20.28 -43.26
CA ALA A 463 -5.77 -21.73 -43.13
C ALA A 463 -6.49 -22.20 -41.85
N ASN A 464 -6.52 -21.37 -40.81
CA ASN A 464 -7.27 -21.62 -39.57
C ASN A 464 -8.68 -20.99 -39.58
N GLY A 465 -9.16 -20.51 -40.74
CA GLY A 465 -10.49 -19.91 -40.90
C GLY A 465 -10.61 -18.48 -40.38
N GLY A 466 -9.49 -17.81 -40.13
CA GLY A 466 -9.45 -16.39 -39.78
C GLY A 466 -9.35 -15.47 -40.98
N GLU A 467 -9.39 -14.16 -40.74
CA GLU A 467 -9.32 -13.12 -41.78
C GLU A 467 -8.19 -12.12 -41.54
N VAL A 468 -7.71 -11.49 -42.62
CA VAL A 468 -6.73 -10.40 -42.57
C VAL A 468 -7.45 -9.07 -42.85
N VAL A 469 -7.30 -8.12 -41.95
CA VAL A 469 -7.90 -6.77 -42.05
C VAL A 469 -6.80 -5.74 -42.23
N LEU A 470 -6.87 -4.98 -43.32
CA LEU A 470 -6.00 -3.83 -43.55
C LEU A 470 -6.68 -2.54 -43.09
N VAL A 471 -5.93 -1.72 -42.37
CA VAL A 471 -6.40 -0.45 -41.83
C VAL A 471 -5.67 0.70 -42.51
N ASP A 472 -6.43 1.59 -43.18
CA ASP A 472 -5.87 2.79 -43.82
C ASP A 472 -5.08 3.67 -42.85
N ILE A 473 -3.83 3.94 -43.21
CA ILE A 473 -2.92 4.80 -42.46
C ILE A 473 -3.30 6.26 -42.69
N VAL A 474 -3.20 7.06 -41.62
CA VAL A 474 -3.37 8.50 -41.68
C VAL A 474 -2.12 9.13 -42.32
N PRO A 475 -2.22 9.89 -43.41
CA PRO A 475 -1.06 10.55 -44.00
C PRO A 475 -0.35 11.46 -42.99
N GLY A 476 0.98 11.42 -42.94
CA GLY A 476 1.80 12.40 -42.19
C GLY A 476 2.28 12.00 -40.78
N HIS A 477 1.97 10.80 -40.30
CA HIS A 477 2.39 10.33 -38.97
C HIS A 477 3.21 9.03 -39.05
N SER A 478 4.54 9.14 -38.98
CA SER A 478 5.45 8.01 -38.76
C SER A 478 6.53 8.39 -37.75
N THR A 479 7.01 7.44 -36.95
CA THR A 479 8.06 7.70 -35.96
C THR A 479 9.32 8.30 -36.59
N THR A 480 9.69 7.83 -37.78
CA THR A 480 10.81 8.36 -38.58
C THR A 480 10.55 9.80 -39.05
N GLY A 481 9.30 10.13 -39.41
CA GLY A 481 8.91 11.49 -39.81
C GLY A 481 8.88 12.48 -38.65
N ILE A 482 8.48 12.04 -37.46
CA ILE A 482 8.51 12.85 -36.23
C ILE A 482 9.96 13.18 -35.85
N LEU A 483 10.86 12.19 -35.90
CA LEU A 483 12.28 12.39 -35.57
C LEU A 483 13.02 13.25 -36.60
N LYS A 484 12.71 13.11 -37.90
CA LYS A 484 13.24 14.01 -38.94
C LYS A 484 12.80 15.47 -38.73
N LYS A 485 11.57 15.71 -38.26
CA LYS A 485 11.09 17.05 -37.91
C LYS A 485 11.76 17.61 -36.64
N SER A 486 12.05 16.78 -35.65
CA SER A 486 12.77 17.21 -34.43
C SER A 486 14.26 17.47 -34.66
N GLY A 487 14.89 16.78 -35.63
CA GLY A 487 16.28 17.04 -36.05
C GLY A 487 16.46 18.21 -37.04
N GLN A 488 15.36 18.75 -37.57
CA GLN A 488 15.32 19.93 -38.45
C GLN A 488 14.57 21.08 -37.76
N ALA A 489 14.99 21.45 -36.55
CA ALA A 489 14.62 22.77 -36.04
C ALA A 489 15.46 23.81 -36.80
N PRO A 490 14.87 24.77 -37.52
CA PRO A 490 15.65 25.89 -38.04
C PRO A 490 16.21 26.67 -36.85
N ALA A 491 17.49 27.05 -36.91
CA ALA A 491 18.04 28.05 -36.01
C ALA A 491 17.08 29.24 -36.00
N ARG A 492 16.48 29.53 -34.84
CA ARG A 492 15.56 30.67 -34.68
C ARG A 492 16.32 31.94 -35.09
N ALA A 493 16.00 32.49 -36.26
CA ALA A 493 16.30 33.86 -36.60
C ALA A 493 15.61 34.77 -35.57
N GLY A 494 16.32 35.82 -35.14
CA GLY A 494 16.02 36.64 -33.97
C GLY A 494 14.55 37.03 -33.79
N GLY A 495 14.04 36.77 -32.58
CA GLY A 495 12.82 37.41 -32.09
C GLY A 495 13.08 38.88 -31.75
N PRO A 496 12.06 39.75 -31.86
CA PRO A 496 12.22 41.20 -31.74
C PRO A 496 12.61 41.61 -30.31
N ALA A 497 13.45 42.63 -30.22
CA ALA A 497 13.87 43.24 -28.96
C ALA A 497 12.66 43.70 -28.12
N LEU A 498 12.69 43.35 -26.83
CA LEU A 498 11.76 43.84 -25.82
C LEU A 498 11.81 45.37 -25.76
N PRO A 499 10.67 46.09 -25.73
CA PRO A 499 10.69 47.53 -25.54
C PRO A 499 11.15 47.86 -24.12
N ALA A 500 12.14 48.75 -24.03
CA ALA A 500 12.66 49.28 -22.77
C ALA A 500 11.54 49.91 -21.94
N GLY A 501 11.36 49.42 -20.73
CA GLY A 501 10.43 50.00 -19.75
C GLY A 501 10.85 51.43 -19.41
N ARG A 502 9.87 52.33 -19.38
CA ARG A 502 10.01 53.70 -18.90
C ARG A 502 10.38 53.70 -17.41
N GLU A 503 11.40 54.48 -17.07
CA GLU A 503 11.70 54.87 -15.69
C GLU A 503 10.57 55.72 -15.10
N PRO A 504 10.29 55.61 -13.79
CA PRO A 504 9.34 56.47 -13.11
C PRO A 504 10.00 57.82 -12.78
N ALA A 505 9.28 58.91 -13.07
CA ALA A 505 9.52 60.24 -12.52
C ALA A 505 8.52 60.51 -11.39
#